data_AF-A0A0F4L9R2-F1
#
_entry.id   AF-A0A0F4L9R2-F1
#
_cell.length_a   1.000
_cell.length_b   1.000
_cell.length_c   1.000
_cell.angle_alpha   90.00
_cell.angle_beta   90.00
_cell.angle_gamma   90.00
#
_symmetry.space_group_name_H-M   'P 1'
#
loop_
_entity.id
_entity.type
_entity.pdbx_description
1 polymer ?
#
loop_
_entity_poly.entity_id
_entity_poly.type
_entity_poly.pdbx_seq_one_letter_code
_entity_poly.pdbx_strand_id
1 'polypeptide(L)'
;MICCEAKIGPFFNTVLIVPISSPKKYRVAEKFVKSPLFMEIDQEEIYAAALLQHVKAIDPTVKMKGNIKVRLDEANMKKLAQF
;
A
#
# COMPACT_ATOMS: atom_id res chain seq x y z
N MET A 1 -2.88 5.53 0.67
CA MET A 1 -1.51 4.97 0.73
C MET A 1 -1.53 3.97 1.87
N ILE A 2 -0.92 2.82 1.68
CA ILE A 2 -0.76 1.82 2.74
C ILE A 2 0.54 2.15 3.44
N CYS A 3 0.50 2.21 4.76
CA CYS A 3 1.69 2.34 5.58
C CYS A 3 1.92 1.01 6.28
N CYS A 4 3.08 0.43 6.07
CA CYS A 4 3.56 -0.71 6.83
C CYS A 4 4.57 -0.18 7.85
N GLU A 5 4.26 -0.33 9.13
CA GLU A 5 5.22 -0.06 10.18
C GLU A 5 6.29 -1.16 10.18
N ALA A 6 7.39 -0.91 9.50
CA ALA A 6 8.62 -1.65 9.69
C ALA A 6 9.45 -0.92 10.75
N LYS A 7 9.63 -1.51 11.93
CA LYS A 7 10.63 -1.02 12.89
C LYS A 7 12.03 -1.33 12.34
N ILE A 8 12.59 -0.41 11.56
CA ILE A 8 13.95 -0.51 11.06
C ILE A 8 14.90 0.03 12.14
N GLY A 9 15.07 -0.75 13.21
CA GLY A 9 15.98 -0.44 14.32
C GLY A 9 15.57 0.78 15.19
N PRO A 10 16.32 1.06 16.27
CA PRO A 10 15.97 2.11 17.24
C PRO A 10 16.30 3.54 16.78
N PHE A 11 16.97 3.70 15.63
CA PHE A 11 17.49 5.01 15.18
C PHE A 11 16.77 5.58 13.96
N PHE A 12 16.11 4.76 13.14
CA PHE A 12 15.44 5.24 11.93
C PHE A 12 13.94 5.31 12.16
N ASN A 13 13.43 6.54 12.25
CA ASN A 13 12.01 6.83 12.23
C ASN A 13 11.49 6.74 10.78
N THR A 14 11.53 5.54 10.21
CA THR A 14 11.23 5.30 8.79
C THR A 14 10.20 4.20 8.66
N VAL A 15 9.14 4.47 7.90
CA VAL A 15 8.10 3.50 7.56
C VAL A 15 8.13 3.23 6.06
N LEU A 16 7.82 1.99 5.68
CA LEU A 16 7.64 1.63 4.29
C LEU A 16 6.20 1.90 3.89
N ILE A 17 6.03 2.55 2.76
CA ILE A 17 4.72 2.88 2.21
C ILE A 17 4.54 2.28 0.83
N VAL A 18 3.31 1.86 0.56
CA VAL A 18 2.85 1.46 -0.76
C VAL A 18 1.78 2.46 -1.23
N PRO A 19 2.02 3.23 -2.28
CA PRO A 19 1.00 4.11 -2.86
C PRO A 19 -0.19 3.30 -3.37
N ILE A 20 -1.39 3.86 -3.27
CA ILE A 20 -2.61 3.27 -3.82
C ILE A 20 -3.24 4.22 -4.85
N SER A 21 -3.94 3.65 -5.82
CA SER A 21 -4.59 4.41 -6.89
C SER A 21 -5.95 3.80 -7.24
N SER A 22 -7.00 4.61 -7.23
CA SER A 22 -8.38 4.20 -7.57
C SER A 22 -8.83 4.31 -9.04
N PRO A 23 -8.03 4.74 -10.06
CA PRO A 23 -8.48 4.78 -11.44
C PRO A 23 -9.02 3.44 -11.95
N LYS A 24 -10.12 3.50 -12.71
CA LYS A 24 -10.78 2.32 -13.29
C LYS A 24 -9.84 1.42 -14.09
N LYS A 25 -8.80 1.98 -14.73
CA LYS A 25 -7.84 1.22 -15.56
C LYS A 25 -7.21 0.03 -14.83
N TYR A 26 -6.98 0.14 -13.53
CA TYR A 26 -6.40 -0.95 -12.74
C TYR A 26 -7.37 -2.11 -12.53
N ARG A 27 -8.66 -1.92 -12.82
CA ARG A 27 -9.73 -2.94 -12.74
C ARG A 27 -10.01 -3.61 -14.07
N VAL A 28 -9.97 -2.84 -15.16
CA VAL A 28 -10.45 -3.30 -16.47
C VAL A 28 -9.34 -3.69 -17.44
N ALA A 29 -8.20 -3.01 -17.41
CA ALA A 29 -7.15 -3.31 -18.37
C ALA A 29 -6.34 -4.52 -17.89
N GLU A 30 -6.39 -5.58 -18.69
CA GLU A 30 -5.79 -6.89 -18.40
C GLU A 30 -4.33 -6.81 -17.95
N LYS A 31 -3.55 -5.92 -18.59
CA LYS A 31 -2.13 -5.69 -18.26
C LYS A 31 -1.88 -5.25 -16.82
N PHE A 32 -2.85 -4.60 -16.18
CA PHE A 32 -2.73 -4.19 -14.78
C PHE A 32 -3.30 -5.25 -13.84
N VAL A 33 -4.44 -5.87 -14.21
CA VAL A 33 -5.10 -6.91 -13.40
C VAL A 33 -4.23 -8.17 -13.28
N LYS A 34 -3.57 -8.60 -14.35
CA LYS A 34 -2.71 -9.78 -14.35
C LYS A 34 -1.28 -9.51 -13.88
N SER A 35 -0.89 -8.25 -13.73
CA SER A 35 0.49 -7.92 -13.44
C SER A 35 0.79 -8.07 -11.95
N PRO A 36 1.89 -8.75 -11.57
CA PRO A 36 2.30 -8.89 -10.19
C PRO A 36 2.74 -7.55 -9.56
N LEU A 37 2.83 -6.47 -10.34
CA LEU A 37 3.21 -5.15 -9.81
C LEU A 37 2.02 -4.39 -9.20
N PHE A 38 0.81 -4.92 -9.36
CA PHE A 38 -0.40 -4.30 -8.85
C PHE A 38 -1.16 -5.31 -8.00
N MET A 39 -1.67 -4.84 -6.87
CA MET A 39 -2.55 -5.64 -6.03
C MET A 39 -3.85 -4.89 -5.82
N GLU A 40 -4.96 -5.57 -6.08
CA GLU A 40 -6.28 -5.04 -5.78
C GLU A 40 -6.50 -5.02 -4.27
N ILE A 41 -7.00 -3.90 -3.78
CA ILE A 41 -7.45 -3.69 -2.42
C ILE A 41 -8.91 -3.31 -2.52
N ASP A 42 -9.74 -4.22 -2.02
CA ASP A 42 -11.16 -4.03 -1.86
C ASP A 42 -11.50 -4.33 -0.40
N GLN A 43 -11.47 -3.29 0.43
CA GLN A 43 -11.77 -3.40 1.85
C GLN A 43 -12.52 -2.17 2.33
N GLU A 44 -13.66 -2.41 2.99
CA GLU A 44 -14.57 -1.38 3.49
C GLU A 44 -14.96 -0.40 2.36
N GLU A 45 -14.69 0.89 2.52
CA GLU A 45 -14.98 1.92 1.52
C GLU A 45 -13.78 2.24 0.61
N ILE A 46 -12.68 1.49 0.73
CA ILE A 46 -11.47 1.68 -0.08
C ILE A 46 -11.42 0.61 -1.16
N TYR A 47 -11.71 1.04 -2.38
CA TYR A 47 -11.33 0.31 -3.58
C TYR A 47 -10.17 1.01 -4.28
N ALA A 48 -9.02 0.33 -4.37
CA ALA A 48 -7.85 0.83 -5.09
C ALA A 48 -6.91 -0.29 -5.52
N ALA A 49 -5.97 0.02 -6.41
CA ALA A 49 -4.80 -0.81 -6.65
C ALA A 49 -3.58 -0.28 -5.88
N ALA A 50 -2.93 -1.15 -5.11
CA ALA A 50 -1.60 -0.93 -4.59
C ALA A 50 -0.57 -0.97 -5.72
N LEU A 51 0.35 -0.01 -5.71
CA LEU A 51 1.41 0.14 -6.71
C LEU A 51 2.74 -0.38 -6.12
N LEU A 52 2.98 -1.69 -6.26
CA LEU A 52 4.09 -2.38 -5.58
C LEU A 52 5.47 -1.96 -6.12
N GLN A 53 5.55 -1.54 -7.38
CA GLN A 53 6.74 -0.97 -7.99
C GLN A 53 7.14 0.42 -7.44
N HIS A 54 6.27 1.05 -6.65
CA HIS A 54 6.48 2.39 -6.10
C HIS A 54 6.59 2.39 -4.58
N VAL A 55 7.02 1.28 -3.97
CA VAL A 55 7.35 1.20 -2.54
C VAL A 55 8.39 2.27 -2.20
N LYS A 56 8.16 3.00 -1.10
CA LYS A 56 9.08 4.05 -0.64
C LYS A 56 9.25 4.00 0.86
N ALA A 57 10.43 4.35 1.33
CA ALA A 57 10.69 4.69 2.73
C ALA A 57 10.32 6.17 2.95
N ILE A 58 9.57 6.46 4.00
CA ILE A 58 9.27 7.83 4.42
C ILE A 58 9.48 8.01 5.92
N ASP A 59 9.78 9.23 6.32
CA ASP A 59 9.63 9.64 7.71
C ASP A 59 8.15 9.98 7.99
N PRO A 60 7.47 9.24 8.88
CA PRO A 60 6.06 9.46 9.17
C PRO A 60 5.83 10.83 9.83
N THR A 61 6.77 11.36 10.61
CA THR A 61 6.61 12.67 11.30
C THR A 61 6.55 13.85 10.34
N VAL A 62 7.22 13.71 9.18
CA VAL A 62 7.27 14.76 8.16
C VAL A 62 6.16 14.59 7.11
N LYS A 63 5.84 13.34 6.74
CA LYS A 63 5.01 13.02 5.56
C LYS A 63 3.60 12.51 5.87
N MET A 64 3.34 11.94 7.05
CA MET A 64 1.99 11.48 7.43
C MET A 64 1.21 12.61 8.12
N LYS A 65 0.61 13.50 7.32
CA LYS A 65 -0.32 14.54 7.80
C LYS A 65 -1.80 14.12 7.76
N GLY A 66 -2.08 12.83 7.60
CA GLY A 66 -3.42 12.30 7.40
C GLY A 66 -3.84 11.29 8.47
N ASN A 67 -5.14 11.11 8.63
CA ASN A 67 -5.69 10.11 9.54
C ASN A 67 -5.66 8.72 8.92
N ILE A 68 -5.48 7.70 9.75
CA ILE A 68 -5.69 6.30 9.35
C ILE A 68 -7.16 6.15 8.97
N LYS A 69 -7.41 5.81 7.70
CA LYS A 69 -8.78 5.60 7.19
C LYS A 69 -9.26 4.18 7.39
N VAL A 70 -8.38 3.21 7.16
CA VAL A 70 -8.68 1.77 7.21
C VAL A 70 -7.42 1.04 7.65
N ARG A 71 -7.58 -0.06 8.39
CA ARG A 71 -6.50 -1.02 8.69
C ARG A 71 -6.70 -2.24 7.82
N LEU A 72 -5.72 -2.57 6.99
CA LEU A 72 -5.79 -3.78 6.16
C LEU A 72 -5.88 -5.03 7.04
N ASP A 73 -6.72 -5.97 6.62
CA ASP A 73 -6.83 -7.27 7.25
C ASP A 73 -5.54 -8.12 7.06
N GLU A 74 -5.39 -9.17 7.86
CA GLU A 74 -4.21 -10.04 7.79
C GLU A 74 -4.06 -10.72 6.43
N ALA A 75 -5.16 -10.99 5.73
CA ALA A 75 -5.14 -11.65 4.43
C ALA A 75 -4.49 -10.75 3.37
N ASN A 76 -4.91 -9.48 3.28
CA ASN A 76 -4.30 -8.52 2.35
C ASN A 76 -2.88 -8.15 2.79
N MET A 77 -2.60 -8.09 4.09
CA MET A 77 -1.23 -7.90 4.58
C MET A 77 -0.30 -9.06 4.21
N LYS A 78 -0.76 -10.31 4.33
CA LYS A 78 0.01 -11.48 3.88
C LYS A 78 0.26 -11.47 2.39
N LYS A 79 -0.74 -11.10 1.58
CA LYS A 79 -0.54 -10.93 0.13
C LYS A 79 0.53 -9.88 -0.14
N LEU A 80 0.51 -8.73 0.55
CA LEU A 80 1.50 -7.66 0.36
C LEU A 80 2.92 -8.12 0.72
N ALA A 81 3.06 -8.94 1.77
CA ALA A 81 4.35 -9.45 2.23
C ALA A 81 4.95 -10.57 1.35
N GLN A 82 4.19 -11.09 0.37
CA GLN A 82 4.67 -12.11 -0.56
C GLN A 82 5.40 -11.52 -1.78
N PHE A 83 5.45 -10.20 -1.90
CA PHE A 83 6.19 -9.45 -2.93
C PHE A 83 7.48 -8.87 -2.35
#